data_AF-A0AAP7BWJ4-F1
#
_entry.id   AF-A0AAP7BWJ4-F1
#
_cell.length_a   1.000
_cell.length_b   1.000
_cell.length_c   1.000
_cell.angle_alpha   90.00
_cell.angle_beta   90.00
_cell.angle_gamma   90.00
#
_symmetry.space_group_name_H-M   'P 1'
#
loop_
_entity.id
_entity.type
_entity.pdbx_description
1 polymer ?
#
loop_
_entity_poly.entity_id
_entity_poly.type
_entity_poly.pdbx_seq_one_letter_code
_entity_poly.pdbx_strand_id
1 'polypeptide(L)' 'MAVRTNSIKFSKASISQNEEGEFIIEETKKDEIIVTNFTNALLEFAGVDGLEISIGKKSETVSEE' A
#
# COMPACT_ATOMS: atom_id res chain seq x y z
N MET A 1 -11.22 8.42 25.16
CA MET A 1 -10.46 9.21 24.17
C MET A 1 -10.87 8.74 22.79
N ALA A 2 -11.24 9.63 21.88
CA ALA A 2 -11.52 9.26 20.50
C ALA A 2 -10.18 8.92 19.82
N VAL A 3 -9.95 7.64 19.52
CA VAL A 3 -8.77 7.19 18.78
C VAL A 3 -8.99 7.58 17.32
N ARG A 4 -8.22 8.53 16.81
CA ARG A 4 -8.19 8.84 15.38
C ARG A 4 -7.26 7.85 14.70
N THR A 5 -7.83 6.87 14.02
CA THR A 5 -7.08 5.88 13.27
C THR A 5 -6.77 6.43 11.87
N ASN A 6 -5.54 6.93 11.67
CA ASN A 6 -5.03 7.17 10.31
C ASN A 6 -4.54 5.83 9.75
N SER A 7 -5.25 5.29 8.76
CA SER A 7 -4.90 4.02 8.12
C SER A 7 -4.82 4.23 6.62
N ILE A 8 -3.67 3.90 6.03
CA ILE A 8 -3.50 3.81 4.58
C ILE A 8 -3.76 2.37 4.16
N LYS A 9 -4.70 2.18 3.24
CA LYS A 9 -5.04 0.87 2.68
C LYS A 9 -5.14 0.97 1.17
N PHE A 10 -4.34 0.17 0.49
CA PHE A 10 -4.40 -0.01 -0.95
C PHE A 10 -5.10 -1.34 -1.27
N SER A 11 -5.92 -1.36 -2.31
CA SER A 11 -6.67 -2.54 -2.75
C SER A 11 -6.42 -2.82 -4.22
N LYS A 12 -6.25 -4.10 -4.59
CA LYS A 12 -5.89 -4.52 -5.96
C LYS A 12 -4.67 -3.73 -6.47
N ALA A 13 -3.65 -3.68 -5.62
CA ALA A 13 -2.51 -2.81 -5.79
C ALA A 13 -1.26 -3.62 -6.07
N SER A 14 -0.39 -3.08 -6.92
CA SER A 14 0.94 -3.62 -7.20
C SER A 14 1.99 -2.70 -6.60
N ILE A 15 3.00 -3.27 -5.95
CA ILE A 15 4.17 -2.51 -5.47
C ILE A 15 5.27 -2.68 -6.49
N SER A 16 5.77 -1.57 -7.00
CA SER A 16 6.90 -1.49 -7.93
C SER A 16 7.92 -0.48 -7.39
N GLN A 17 9.17 -0.56 -7.85
CA GLN A 17 10.21 0.42 -7.51
C GLN A 17 10.54 1.23 -8.77
N ASN A 18 10.62 2.56 -8.66
CA ASN A 18 11.03 3.42 -9.76
C ASN A 18 12.57 3.43 -9.92
N GLU A 19 13.06 4.09 -10.97
CA GLU A 19 14.51 4.19 -11.27
C GLU A 19 15.30 4.97 -10.20
N GLU A 20 14.62 5.79 -9.40
CA GLU A 20 15.19 6.58 -8.30
C GLU A 20 15.21 5.81 -6.97
N GLY A 21 14.70 4.58 -6.95
CA GLY A 21 14.68 3.70 -5.78
C GLY A 21 13.48 3.91 -4.86
N GLU A 22 12.49 4.72 -5.24
CA GLU A 22 11.26 4.93 -4.50
C GLU A 22 10.22 3.83 -4.78
N PHE A 23 9.46 3.47 -3.76
CA PHE A 23 8.36 2.53 -3.89
C PHE A 23 7.11 3.26 -4.39
N ILE A 24 6.53 2.74 -5.46
CA ILE A 24 5.26 3.19 -6.04
C ILE A 24 4.23 2.08 -5.91
N ILE A 25 3.01 2.47 -5.54
CA ILE A 25 1.83 1.62 -5.52
C ILE A 25 0.97 1.97 -6.73
N GLU A 26 0.62 0.98 -7.52
CA GLU A 26 -0.31 1.11 -8.64
C GLU A 26 -1.61 0.38 -8.29
N GLU A 27 -2.68 1.13 -8.02
CA GLU A 27 -4.02 0.58 -7.77
C GLU A 27 -4.86 0.62 -9.05
N THR A 28 -5.48 -0.50 -9.41
CA THR A 28 -6.51 -0.50 -10.47
C THR A 28 -7.89 -0.27 -9.87
N LYS A 29 -8.49 0.91 -10.10
CA LYS A 29 -9.89 1.21 -9.73
C LYS A 29 -10.72 1.49 -10.98
N LYS A 30 -11.70 0.62 -11.25
CA LYS A 30 -12.74 0.82 -12.29
C LYS A 30 -12.18 1.41 -13.60
N ASP A 31 -11.21 0.72 -14.20
CA ASP A 31 -10.51 1.10 -15.44
C ASP A 31 -9.52 2.28 -15.36
N GLU A 32 -9.31 2.87 -14.20
CA GLU A 32 -8.25 3.85 -13.96
C GLU A 32 -7.10 3.22 -13.15
N ILE A 33 -5.87 3.50 -13.58
CA ILE A 33 -4.65 3.14 -12.84
C ILE A 33 -4.27 4.36 -12.00
N ILE A 34 -4.35 4.22 -10.69
CA ILE A 34 -3.95 5.25 -9.73
C ILE A 34 -2.55 4.90 -9.26
N VAL A 35 -1.57 5.72 -9.65
CA VAL A 35 -0.20 5.60 -9.20
C VAL A 35 0.00 6.49 -7.97
N THR A 36 0.43 5.90 -6.86
CA THR A 36 0.70 6.59 -5.60
C THR A 36 2.15 6.35 -5.18
N ASN A 37 2.89 7.40 -4.85
CA ASN A 37 4.23 7.23 -4.26
C ASN A 37 4.09 6.76 -2.81
N PHE A 38 4.42 5.49 -2.57
CA PHE A 38 4.31 4.84 -1.27
C PHE A 38 5.38 5.31 -0.30
N THR A 39 6.58 5.63 -0.80
CA THR A 39 7.64 6.20 0.03
C THR A 39 7.18 7.51 0.69
N ASN A 40 6.57 8.42 -0.09
CA ASN A 40 6.03 9.67 0.45
C ASN A 40 4.88 9.42 1.44
N ALA A 41 4.00 8.47 1.15
CA ALA A 41 2.93 8.10 2.07
C ALA A 41 3.48 7.55 3.41
N LEU A 42 4.58 6.79 3.38
CA LEU A 42 5.24 6.29 4.59
C LEU A 42 5.95 7.40 5.39
N LEU A 43 6.44 8.45 4.73
CA LEU A 43 7.07 9.59 5.40
C LEU A 43 6.11 10.29 6.38
N GLU A 44 4.79 10.28 6.12
CA GLU A 44 3.80 10.84 7.05
C GLU A 44 3.72 10.07 8.38
N PHE A 45 4.18 8.81 8.40
CA PHE A 45 4.26 7.96 9.59
C PHE A 45 5.68 7.86 10.16
N ALA A 46 6.66 8.53 9.54
CA ALA A 46 8.03 8.52 10.03
C ALA A 46 8.11 9.19 11.41
N GLY A 47 8.68 8.47 12.38
CA GLY A 47 8.80 8.95 13.77
C GLY A 47 7.54 8.78 14.63
N VAL A 48 6.52 8.07 14.13
CA VAL A 48 5.36 7.67 14.94
C VAL A 48 5.68 6.35 15.66
N ASP A 49 5.61 6.37 16.99
CA ASP A 49 5.75 5.16 17.82
C ASP A 49 4.45 4.32 17.82
N GLY A 50 4.60 2.99 17.87
CA GLY A 50 3.48 2.05 17.97
C GLY A 50 2.73 1.75 16.67
N LEU A 51 3.40 1.89 15.52
CA LEU A 51 2.83 1.56 14.21
C LEU A 51 2.61 0.05 14.05
N GLU A 52 1.46 -0.31 13.49
CA GLU A 52 1.17 -1.66 13.00
C GLU A 52 1.21 -1.64 11.47
N ILE A 53 2.18 -2.36 10.88
CA ILE A 53 2.35 -2.46 9.42
C ILE A 53 1.96 -3.87 8.99
N SER A 54 0.98 -3.98 8.11
CA SER A 54 0.51 -5.25 7.57
C SER A 54 0.61 -5.26 6.04
N ILE A 55 1.39 -6.20 5.49
CA ILE A 55 1.50 -6.44 4.04
C ILE A 55 1.00 -7.86 3.77
N GLY A 56 -0.08 -7.97 3.00
CA GLY A 56 -0.67 -9.25 2.64
C GLY A 56 -0.99 -9.30 1.16
N LYS A 57 -0.49 -10.33 0.47
CA LYS A 57 -0.93 -10.66 -0.89
C LYS A 57 -2.07 -11.66 -0.78
N LYS A 58 -3.27 -11.27 -1.22
CA LYS A 58 -4.30 -12.27 -1.58
C LYS A 58 -3.81 -12.97 -2.84
N SER A 59 -3.08 -14.07 -2.64
CA SER A 59 -2.87 -15.04 -3.71
C SER A 59 -4.14 -15.86 -3.77
N GLU A 60 -4.94 -15.71 -4.82
CA GLU A 60 -5.88 -16.76 -5.18
C GLU A 60 -5.02 -17.98 -5.47
N THR A 61 -5.09 -18.99 -4.62
CA THR A 61 -4.59 -20.31 -4.98
C THR A 61 -5.31 -20.66 -6.27
N VAL A 62 -4.56 -20.83 -7.36
CA VAL A 62 -5.07 -21.60 -8.50
C VAL A 62 -5.33 -22.98 -7.91
N SER A 63 -6.60 -23.26 -7.59
CA SER A 63 -7.04 -24.63 -7.37
C SER A 63 -6.90 -25.31 -8.72
N GLU A 64 -5.74 -25.93 -8.93
CA GLU A 64 -5.57 -26.94 -9.96
C GLU A 64 -6.50 -28.10 -9.58
N GLU A 65 -7.35 -28.49 -10.53
CA GLU A 65 -8.44 -29.48 -10.41
C GLU A 65 -7.98 -30.87 -9.94
#